data_AF-A0AAI9ZCA0-F1
#
_entry.id   AF-A0AAI9ZCA0-F1
#
_cell.length_a   1.000
_cell.length_b   1.000
_cell.length_c   1.000
_cell.angle_alpha   90.00
_cell.angle_beta   90.00
_cell.angle_gamma   90.00
#
_symmetry.space_group_name_H-M   'P 1'
#
loop_
_entity.id
_entity.type
_entity.pdbx_description
1 polymer ?
#
loop_
_entity_poly.entity_id
_entity_poly.type
_entity_poly.pdbx_seq_one_letter_code
_entity_poly.pdbx_strand_id
1 'polypeptide(L)'
;MSQMEAEGDSLRATPRINDRHQASIELDNIIIQIRQLLSFGNFSLPPPVEELNAGAFAGPIILIDASKLSCDVFLIDADAF
;
A
#
# COMPACT_ATOMS: atom_id res chain seq x y z
N MET A 1 25.51 39.84 12.92
CA MET A 1 24.28 39.86 12.10
C MET A 1 24.70 39.30 10.73
N SER A 2 24.65 38.01 10.41
CA SER A 2 23.66 36.94 10.65
C SER A 2 22.27 37.30 10.13
N GLN A 3 21.97 36.85 8.91
CA GLN A 3 20.72 36.23 8.45
C GLN A 3 20.60 36.28 6.91
N MET A 4 20.86 35.14 6.26
CA MET A 4 20.69 34.74 4.85
C MET A 4 21.90 33.82 4.60
N GLU A 5 21.83 32.48 4.60
CA GLU A 5 21.07 31.59 3.73
C GLU A 5 21.15 30.17 4.33
N ALA A 6 20.19 29.75 5.16
CA ALA A 6 20.26 28.42 5.77
C ALA A 6 18.88 27.78 5.97
N GLU A 7 18.03 27.77 4.94
CA GLU A 7 16.75 27.07 5.04
C GLU A 7 16.20 26.62 3.68
N GLY A 8 17.03 25.98 2.86
CA GLY A 8 16.63 25.49 1.52
C GLY A 8 17.09 24.08 1.13
N ASP A 9 17.93 23.42 1.92
CA ASP A 9 18.65 22.21 1.45
C ASP A 9 18.33 20.91 2.21
N SER A 10 17.28 20.88 3.06
CA SER A 10 16.99 19.70 3.89
C SER A 10 16.04 18.66 3.26
N LEU A 11 15.61 18.83 2.00
CA LEU A 11 14.51 18.03 1.43
C LEU A 11 14.91 16.94 0.43
N ARG A 12 16.19 16.59 0.31
CA ARG A 12 16.60 15.41 -0.45
C ARG A 12 17.57 14.53 0.33
N ALA A 13 17.08 13.97 1.43
CA ALA A 13 17.69 12.74 1.96
C ALA A 13 17.49 11.64 0.91
N THR A 14 18.54 11.32 0.15
CA THR A 14 18.57 10.12 -0.68
C THR A 14 18.37 8.91 0.23
N PRO A 15 17.33 8.06 0.04
CA PRO A 15 17.10 6.92 0.91
C PRO A 15 18.32 6.01 0.84
N ARG A 16 18.98 5.73 1.97
CA ARG A 16 20.06 4.75 1.95
C ARG A 16 19.41 3.38 1.78
N ILE A 17 19.99 2.50 0.95
CA ILE A 17 19.44 1.17 0.65
C ILE A 17 19.10 0.38 1.93
N ASN A 18 19.85 0.64 3.01
CA ASN A 18 19.64 0.07 4.34
C ASN A 18 18.28 0.47 4.97
N ASP A 19 17.83 1.70 4.74
CA ASP A 19 16.59 2.23 5.32
C ASP A 19 15.36 1.58 4.68
N ARG A 20 15.41 1.31 3.37
CA ARG A 20 14.33 0.62 2.65
C ARG A 20 14.17 -0.82 3.10
N HIS A 21 15.28 -1.54 3.26
CA HIS A 21 15.23 -2.93 3.74
C HIS A 21 14.67 -3.02 5.16
N GLN A 22 15.10 -2.12 6.05
CA GLN A 22 14.59 -2.05 7.41
C GLN A 22 13.10 -1.69 7.43
N ALA A 23 12.67 -0.72 6.62
CA ALA A 23 11.27 -0.33 6.51
C ALA A 23 10.38 -1.48 5.99
N SER A 24 10.90 -2.30 5.06
CA SER A 24 10.17 -3.49 4.57
C SER A 24 9.94 -4.50 5.69
N ILE A 25 10.97 -4.79 6.49
CA ILE A 25 10.87 -5.72 7.62
C ILE A 25 9.88 -5.19 8.67
N GLU A 26 9.93 -3.89 8.97
CA GLU A 26 9.00 -3.27 9.91
C GLU A 26 7.56 -3.34 9.40
N LEU A 27 7.33 -3.05 8.12
CA LEU A 27 6.02 -3.17 7.48
C LEU A 27 5.47 -4.59 7.58
N ASP A 28 6.28 -5.61 7.25
CA ASP A 28 5.86 -7.01 7.33
C ASP A 28 5.47 -7.41 8.76
N ASN A 29 6.24 -6.97 9.76
CA ASN A 29 5.94 -7.22 11.17
C ASN A 29 4.63 -6.55 11.62
N ILE A 30 4.36 -5.33 11.16
CA ILE A 30 3.11 -4.61 11.45
C ILE A 30 1.92 -5.35 10.81
N ILE A 31 2.05 -5.79 9.55
CA ILE A 31 1.00 -6.56 8.86
C ILE A 31 0.69 -7.85 9.64
N ILE A 32 1.71 -8.57 10.12
CA ILE A 32 1.53 -9.78 10.93
C ILE A 32 0.76 -9.47 12.22
N GLN A 33 1.12 -8.38 12.92
CA GLN A 33 0.43 -7.97 14.14
C GLN A 33 -1.04 -7.60 13.89
N ILE A 34 -1.33 -6.86 12.81
CA ILE A 34 -2.71 -6.50 12.44
C ILE A 34 -3.53 -7.77 12.17
N ARG A 35 -2.96 -8.76 11.47
CA ARG A 35 -3.65 -10.03 11.17
C ARG A 35 -4.00 -10.87 12.40
N GLN A 36 -3.36 -10.64 13.54
CA GLN A 36 -3.69 -11.29 14.81
C GLN A 36 -4.93 -10.69 15.50
N LEU A 37 -5.38 -9.50 15.07
CA LEU A 37 -6.59 -8.87 15.62
C LEU A 37 -7.85 -9.61 15.14
N LEU A 38 -8.86 -9.64 15.99
CA LEU A 38 -10.15 -10.26 15.67
C LEU A 38 -10.74 -9.61 14.39
N SER A 39 -11.13 -10.46 13.43
CA SER A 39 -11.67 -10.05 12.13
C SER A 39 -10.67 -9.43 11.13
N PHE A 40 -9.37 -9.41 11.44
CA PHE A 40 -8.33 -8.86 10.55
C PHE A 40 -7.42 -9.92 9.91
N GLY A 41 -7.74 -11.22 10.04
CA GLY A 41 -6.90 -12.31 9.51
C GLY A 41 -6.55 -12.18 8.01
N ASN A 42 -7.42 -11.53 7.23
CA ASN A 42 -7.23 -11.30 5.80
C ASN A 42 -6.67 -9.91 5.44
N PHE A 43 -6.20 -9.14 6.43
CA PHE A 43 -5.70 -7.79 6.19
C PHE A 43 -4.54 -7.78 5.18
N SER A 44 -4.61 -6.89 4.19
CA SER A 44 -3.62 -6.78 3.11
C SER A 44 -3.39 -8.08 2.32
N LEU A 45 -4.32 -9.04 2.39
CA LEU A 45 -4.42 -10.16 1.46
C LEU A 45 -5.48 -9.85 0.41
N PRO A 46 -5.34 -10.37 -0.82
CA PRO A 46 -6.45 -10.31 -1.76
C PRO A 46 -7.66 -11.04 -1.14
N PRO A 47 -8.87 -10.51 -1.28
CA PRO A 47 -10.08 -11.24 -0.93
C PRO A 47 -10.20 -12.51 -1.80
N PRO A 48 -10.96 -13.53 -1.34
CA PRO A 48 -11.21 -14.74 -2.13
C PRO A 48 -11.77 -14.40 -3.52
N VAL A 49 -11.36 -15.16 -4.53
CA VAL A 49 -11.80 -14.96 -5.92
C VAL A 49 -13.33 -15.10 -6.03
N GLU A 50 -13.93 -15.97 -5.23
CA GLU A 50 -15.37 -16.16 -5.16
C GLU A 50 -16.11 -14.90 -4.68
N GLU A 51 -15.55 -14.19 -3.68
CA GLU A 51 -16.12 -12.92 -3.19
C GLU A 51 -15.95 -11.81 -4.22
N LEU A 52 -14.80 -11.77 -4.90
CA LEU A 52 -14.53 -10.82 -5.98
C LEU A 52 -15.50 -11.00 -7.15
N ASN A 53 -15.69 -12.24 -7.60
CA ASN A 53 -16.60 -12.58 -8.69
C ASN A 53 -18.06 -12.32 -8.32
N ALA A 54 -18.46 -12.60 -7.07
CA ALA A 54 -19.80 -12.29 -6.59
C ALA A 54 -20.08 -10.77 -6.63
N GLY A 55 -19.08 -9.94 -6.31
CA GLY A 55 -19.18 -8.48 -6.45
C GLY A 55 -19.25 -8.04 -7.90
N ALA A 56 -18.42 -8.64 -8.78
CA ALA A 56 -18.34 -8.27 -10.19
C ALA A 56 -19.52 -8.80 -11.04
N PHE A 57 -20.42 -9.60 -10.46
CA PHE A 57 -21.62 -10.09 -11.14
C PHE A 57 -22.50 -8.95 -11.71
N ALA A 58 -22.51 -7.78 -11.05
CA ALA A 58 -23.27 -6.62 -11.51
C ALA A 58 -22.51 -5.73 -12.50
N GLY A 59 -21.25 -6.08 -12.83
CA GLY A 59 -20.34 -5.33 -13.69
C GLY A 59 -18.92 -5.22 -13.10
N PRO A 60 -17.92 -4.78 -13.89
CA PRO A 60 -16.53 -4.74 -13.44
C PRO A 60 -16.32 -3.85 -12.20
N ILE A 61 -15.48 -4.32 -11.28
CA ILE A 61 -15.05 -3.59 -10.08
C ILE A 61 -13.62 -3.09 -10.29
N ILE A 62 -13.40 -1.80 -10.03
CA ILE A 62 -12.08 -1.19 -10.03
C ILE A 62 -11.73 -0.78 -8.61
N LEU A 63 -10.70 -1.39 -8.03
CA LEU A 63 -10.09 -0.94 -6.79
C LEU A 63 -8.86 -0.10 -7.11
N ILE A 64 -8.83 1.13 -6.61
CA ILE A 64 -7.72 2.06 -6.81
C ILE A 64 -7.08 2.33 -5.46
N ASP A 65 -5.82 1.96 -5.30
CA ASP A 65 -4.97 2.38 -4.19
C ASP A 65 -4.04 3.50 -4.69
N ALA A 66 -4.39 4.74 -4.37
CA ALA A 66 -3.65 5.91 -4.79
C ALA A 66 -3.11 6.67 -3.57
N SER A 67 -1.79 6.89 -3.58
CA SER A 67 -1.08 7.73 -2.62
C SER A 67 -0.14 8.69 -3.36
N LYS A 68 0.58 9.55 -2.62
CA LYS A 68 1.66 10.36 -3.22
C LYS A 68 2.84 9.52 -3.73
N LEU A 69 2.92 8.26 -3.32
CA LEU A 69 4.09 7.40 -3.51
C LEU A 69 3.80 6.17 -4.40
N SER A 70 2.54 5.79 -4.57
CA SER A 70 2.09 4.63 -5.35
C SER A 70 0.72 4.90 -5.98
N CYS A 71 0.43 4.23 -7.08
CA CYS A 71 -0.89 4.23 -7.71
C CYS A 71 -1.13 2.84 -8.29
N ASP A 72 -1.70 1.96 -7.48
CA ASP A 72 -2.00 0.59 -7.87
C ASP A 72 -3.49 0.49 -8.23
N VAL A 73 -3.80 -0.30 -9.26
CA VAL A 73 -5.17 -0.50 -9.74
C VAL A 73 -5.42 -1.99 -9.92
N PHE A 74 -6.48 -2.48 -9.31
CA PHE A 74 -6.99 -3.84 -9.52
C PHE A 74 -8.32 -3.77 -10.26
N LEU A 75 -8.38 -4.39 -11.45
CA LEU A 75 -9.61 -4.61 -12.20
C LEU A 75 -10.08 -6.04 -11.94
N ILE A 76 -11.31 -6.16 -11.47
CA ILE A 76 -12.01 -7.44 -11.34
C ILE A 76 -13.15 -7.41 -12.35
N ASP A 77 -13.13 -8.33 -13.29
CA ASP A 77 -14.16 -8.50 -14.30
C ASP A 77 -14.55 -9.97 -14.34
N ALA A 78 -15.84 -10.24 -14.17
CA ALA A 78 -16.39 -11.60 -14.13
C ALA A 78 -16.25 -12.31 -15.48
N ASP A 79 -16.04 -11.56 -16.57
CA ASP A 79 -15.92 -12.08 -17.93
C ASP A 79 -14.45 -12.18 -18.41
N ALA A 80 -13.46 -11.89 -17.56
CA ALA A 80 -12.05 -11.80 -17.98
C ALA A 80 -11.28 -13.13 -18.10
N PHE A 81 -11.93 -14.30 -17.96
CA PHE A 81 -11.32 -15.63 -18.24
C PHE A 81 -12.33 -16.62 -18.82
#